data_AF-A0A4D6UYI8-F1
#
_entry.id   AF-A0A4D6UYI8-F1
#
_cell.length_a   1.000
_cell.length_b   1.000
_cell.length_c   1.000
_cell.angle_alpha   90.00
_cell.angle_beta   90.00
_cell.angle_gamma   90.00
#
_symmetry.space_group_name_H-M   'P 1'
#
loop_
_entity.id
_entity.type
_entity.pdbx_description
1 polymer ?
#
loop_
_entity_poly.entity_id
_entity_poly.type
_entity_poly.pdbx_seq_one_letter_code
_entity_poly.pdbx_strand_id
1 'polypeptide(L)'
;MHKYEIENIEHLISHFTQTYSVYKILLAVSGGQDSIYLINILENIKQKHKVKICYIYVDHQWKNNSLEQIKHIINCTKAIKNSITVYQINQLTLSENECRRLRYNIIVEHALRYQFKLVITGHNRTDKIETFIQNIIKGSGIESLTNLSMKSQIVEQTFILRPLLVLDRPIIYWFCKKFFLPIWSDSTNYNYNIQRNRIREELMPYIKQYLHRNIEDNIKSLLINYHYQNEYIKQNVMKLYLKSKHNVRAAINYNKFNNQNFILQIKIIQLFCFHNFQFYLENEKIIKIIEQSKKKSEISHDKNFIFFIKKNWLYLKIR
;
A
#
# COMPACT_ATOMS: atom_id res chain seq x y z
N MET A 1 -7.77 28.26 -6.75
CA MET A 1 -7.16 26.94 -7.05
C MET A 1 -7.41 25.92 -5.95
N HIS A 2 -6.98 26.15 -4.70
CA HIS A 2 -7.06 25.16 -3.61
C HIS A 2 -8.47 24.75 -3.10
N LYS A 3 -9.52 25.56 -3.31
CA LYS A 3 -10.90 25.17 -2.94
C LYS A 3 -11.38 23.94 -3.73
N TYR A 4 -11.03 23.88 -5.02
CA TYR A 4 -11.34 22.77 -5.91
C TYR A 4 -10.68 21.46 -5.44
N GLU A 5 -9.47 21.53 -4.89
CA GLU A 5 -8.75 20.37 -4.36
C GLU A 5 -9.44 19.77 -3.13
N ILE A 6 -9.97 20.60 -2.22
CA ILE A 6 -10.77 20.13 -1.08
C ILE A 6 -12.06 19.48 -1.56
N GLU A 7 -12.81 20.18 -2.41
CA GLU A 7 -14.09 19.70 -2.93
C GLU A 7 -13.92 18.36 -3.66
N ASN A 8 -12.82 18.18 -4.39
CA ASN A 8 -12.48 16.90 -5.03
C ASN A 8 -12.23 15.77 -4.02
N ILE A 9 -11.55 16.05 -2.91
CA ILE A 9 -11.29 15.03 -1.88
C ILE A 9 -12.56 14.67 -1.13
N GLU A 10 -13.37 15.67 -0.75
CA GLU A 10 -14.68 15.43 -0.14
C GLU A 10 -15.56 14.61 -1.08
N HIS A 11 -15.65 15.00 -2.36
CA HIS A 11 -16.40 14.28 -3.38
C HIS A 11 -15.90 12.84 -3.56
N LEU A 12 -14.58 12.62 -3.61
CA LEU A 12 -13.99 11.29 -3.72
C LEU A 12 -14.43 10.38 -2.57
N ILE A 13 -14.34 10.87 -1.32
CA ILE A 13 -14.71 10.10 -0.14
C ILE A 13 -16.23 9.87 -0.13
N SER A 14 -17.04 10.91 -0.39
CA SER A 14 -18.50 10.81 -0.43
C SER A 14 -18.98 9.81 -1.49
N HIS A 15 -18.47 9.92 -2.72
CA HIS A 15 -18.75 8.97 -3.80
C HIS A 15 -18.39 7.55 -3.38
N PHE A 16 -17.22 7.35 -2.77
CA PHE A 16 -16.81 6.04 -2.27
C PHE A 16 -17.78 5.49 -1.22
N THR A 17 -18.19 6.34 -0.26
CA THR A 17 -19.09 5.92 0.82
C THR A 17 -20.46 5.50 0.29
N GLN A 18 -20.97 6.18 -0.74
CA GLN A 18 -22.24 5.84 -1.38
C GLN A 18 -22.12 4.54 -2.18
N THR A 19 -21.13 4.45 -3.07
CA THR A 19 -20.92 3.28 -3.95
C THR A 19 -20.76 1.98 -3.17
N TYR A 20 -20.13 2.00 -1.99
CA TYR A 20 -19.90 0.81 -1.18
C TYR A 20 -20.78 0.73 0.08
N SER A 21 -21.79 1.60 0.21
CA SER A 21 -22.69 1.66 1.37
C SER A 21 -21.92 1.65 2.70
N VAL A 22 -20.92 2.54 2.80
CA VAL A 22 -20.04 2.67 3.96
C VAL A 22 -20.71 3.56 5.00
N TYR A 23 -21.04 2.98 6.15
CA TYR A 23 -21.60 3.69 7.31
C TYR A 23 -20.58 3.88 8.45
N LYS A 24 -19.44 3.16 8.40
CA LYS A 24 -18.35 3.22 9.37
C LYS A 24 -17.00 3.39 8.68
N ILE A 25 -16.27 4.43 9.05
CA ILE A 25 -14.93 4.75 8.55
C ILE A 25 -13.94 4.64 9.70
N LEU A 26 -12.81 3.97 9.48
CA LEU A 26 -11.67 3.94 10.38
C LEU A 26 -10.55 4.84 9.84
N LEU A 27 -10.26 5.95 10.50
CA LEU A 27 -9.13 6.82 10.15
C LEU A 27 -7.90 6.42 10.95
N ALA A 28 -6.83 6.02 10.26
CA ALA A 28 -5.51 5.84 10.86
C ALA A 28 -4.83 7.20 11.02
N VAL A 29 -4.59 7.60 12.27
CA VAL A 29 -3.97 8.88 12.61
C VAL A 29 -2.52 8.69 13.02
N SER A 30 -1.70 9.72 12.82
CA SER A 30 -0.31 9.76 13.31
C SER A 30 -0.03 11.01 14.15
N GLY A 31 -0.94 12.00 14.17
CA GLY A 31 -0.71 13.31 14.79
C GLY A 31 0.03 14.30 13.87
N GLY A 32 0.66 13.81 12.79
CA GLY A 32 1.27 14.67 11.77
C GLY A 32 0.24 15.36 10.88
N GLN A 33 0.71 16.32 10.09
CA GLN A 33 -0.10 17.22 9.27
C GLN A 33 -1.15 16.51 8.40
N ASP A 34 -0.77 15.39 7.76
CA ASP A 34 -1.65 14.70 6.81
C ASP A 34 -2.84 14.06 7.53
N SER A 35 -2.58 13.48 8.71
CA SER A 35 -3.63 12.87 9.53
C SER A 35 -4.55 13.91 10.16
N ILE A 36 -4.00 15.03 10.65
CA ILE A 36 -4.79 16.11 11.25
C ILE A 36 -5.66 16.79 10.18
N TYR A 37 -5.12 16.99 8.98
CA TYR A 37 -5.89 17.51 7.86
C TYR A 37 -7.02 16.58 7.44
N LEU A 38 -6.78 15.26 7.42
CA LEU A 38 -7.83 14.28 7.17
C LEU A 38 -8.93 14.29 8.23
N ILE A 39 -8.59 14.49 9.51
CA ILE A 39 -9.60 14.66 10.57
C ILE A 39 -10.52 15.84 10.22
N ASN A 40 -9.95 16.98 9.84
CA ASN A 40 -10.71 18.17 9.46
C ASN A 40 -11.64 17.93 8.26
N ILE A 41 -11.15 17.29 7.19
CA ILE A 41 -11.97 16.94 6.02
C ILE A 41 -13.11 15.98 6.41
N LEU A 42 -12.79 14.97 7.22
CA LEU A 42 -13.74 13.91 7.56
C LEU A 42 -14.86 14.39 8.49
N GLU A 43 -14.61 15.38 9.35
CA GLU A 43 -15.68 15.99 10.14
C GLU A 43 -16.70 16.73 9.27
N ASN A 44 -16.30 17.38 8.17
CA ASN A 44 -17.24 17.96 7.21
C ASN A 44 -18.12 16.87 6.55
N ILE A 45 -17.53 15.73 6.20
CA ILE A 45 -18.23 14.61 5.54
C ILE A 45 -19.21 13.94 6.50
N LYS A 46 -18.80 13.75 7.76
CA LYS A 46 -19.63 13.21 8.85
C LYS A 46 -20.95 13.98 8.99
N GLN A 47 -20.89 15.31 8.94
CA GLN A 47 -22.06 16.18 9.00
C GLN A 47 -22.99 16.01 7.79
N LYS A 48 -22.42 15.85 6.58
CA LYS A 48 -23.19 15.75 5.32
C LYS A 48 -23.80 14.37 5.07
N HIS A 49 -23.11 13.28 5.45
CA HIS A 49 -23.43 11.92 4.99
C HIS A 49 -23.81 10.92 6.09
N LYS A 50 -23.99 11.36 7.34
CA LYS A 50 -24.36 10.50 8.49
C LYS A 50 -23.46 9.26 8.65
N VAL A 51 -22.16 9.40 8.37
CA VAL A 51 -21.17 8.32 8.56
C VAL A 51 -20.56 8.38 9.96
N LYS A 52 -20.36 7.21 10.58
CA LYS A 52 -19.62 7.12 11.85
C LYS A 52 -18.13 7.04 11.58
N ILE A 53 -17.35 7.91 12.21
CA ILE A 53 -15.89 7.97 12.07
C ILE A 53 -15.23 7.55 13.37
N CYS A 54 -14.40 6.53 13.30
CA CYS A 54 -13.57 6.06 14.40
C CYS A 54 -12.10 6.31 14.08
N TYR A 55 -11.31 6.60 15.10
CA TYR A 55 -9.89 6.88 14.96
C TYR A 55 -9.07 5.73 15.54
N ILE A 56 -7.95 5.42 14.90
CA ILE A 56 -6.97 4.47 15.41
C ILE A 56 -5.57 5.08 15.35
N TYR A 57 -4.85 5.00 16.47
CA TYR A 57 -3.43 5.31 16.56
C TYR A 57 -2.67 4.05 16.98
N VAL A 58 -1.51 3.85 16.36
CA VAL A 58 -0.60 2.75 16.70
C VAL A 58 0.73 3.37 17.11
N ASP A 59 0.96 3.37 18.41
CA ASP A 59 2.22 3.74 19.03
C ASP A 59 3.18 2.55 18.97
N HIS A 60 4.31 2.75 18.31
CA HIS A 60 5.37 1.76 18.17
C HIS A 60 6.49 1.98 19.19
N GLN A 61 6.31 2.92 20.14
CA GLN A 61 7.21 3.23 21.25
C GLN A 61 8.67 3.47 20.85
N TRP A 62 8.91 3.83 19.58
CA TRP A 62 10.25 4.08 19.07
C TRP A 62 10.84 5.41 19.58
N LYS A 63 10.03 6.24 20.23
CA LYS A 63 10.42 7.56 20.72
C LYS A 63 10.11 7.68 22.20
N ASN A 64 11.02 8.35 22.91
CA ASN A 64 10.86 8.63 24.33
C ASN A 64 9.65 9.55 24.63
N ASN A 65 9.19 10.34 23.66
CA ASN A 65 8.05 11.25 23.78
C ASN A 65 6.73 10.69 23.20
N SER A 66 6.62 9.38 22.98
CA SER A 66 5.39 8.76 22.45
C SER A 66 4.15 9.07 23.29
N LEU A 67 4.30 9.13 24.61
CA LEU A 67 3.22 9.47 25.55
C LEU A 67 2.65 10.87 25.32
N GLU A 68 3.49 11.86 25.00
CA GLU A 68 3.03 13.22 24.71
C GLU A 68 2.27 13.27 23.39
N GLN A 69 2.75 12.54 22.38
CA GLN A 69 2.06 12.40 21.09
C GLN A 69 0.69 11.71 21.26
N ILE A 70 0.59 10.69 22.11
CA ILE A 70 -0.69 10.06 22.47
C ILE A 70 -1.62 11.09 23.10
N LYS A 71 -1.16 11.84 24.10
CA LYS A 71 -1.96 12.89 24.76
C LYS A 71 -2.44 13.93 23.76
N HIS A 72 -1.57 14.38 22.86
CA HIS A 72 -1.90 15.33 21.79
C HIS A 72 -3.04 14.82 20.90
N ILE A 73 -2.92 13.58 20.41
CA ILE A 73 -3.93 12.98 19.52
C ILE A 73 -5.26 12.77 20.26
N ILE A 74 -5.22 12.35 21.53
CA ILE A 74 -6.42 12.24 22.38
C ILE A 74 -7.08 13.61 22.53
N ASN A 75 -6.32 14.68 22.76
CA ASN A 75 -6.88 16.03 22.86
C ASN A 75 -7.51 16.50 21.54
N CYS A 76 -6.85 16.23 20.40
CA CYS A 76 -7.39 16.54 19.08
C CYS A 76 -8.73 15.82 18.82
N THR A 77 -8.84 14.54 19.19
CA THR A 77 -10.07 13.74 18.99
C THR A 77 -11.17 14.08 19.99
N LYS A 78 -10.81 14.45 21.23
CA LYS A 78 -11.76 14.99 22.23
C LYS A 78 -12.40 16.29 21.77
N ALA A 79 -11.65 17.19 21.13
CA ALA A 79 -12.17 18.46 20.63
C ALA A 79 -13.33 18.29 19.63
N ILE A 80 -13.34 17.19 18.88
CA ILE A 80 -14.40 16.83 17.92
C ILE A 80 -15.40 15.80 18.48
N LYS A 81 -15.37 15.58 19.81
CA LYS A 81 -16.27 14.67 20.55
C LYS A 81 -16.25 13.22 20.05
N ASN A 82 -15.09 12.72 19.63
CA ASN A 82 -14.92 11.33 19.19
C ASN A 82 -13.87 10.60 20.01
N SER A 83 -14.05 9.28 20.14
CA SER A 83 -13.09 8.37 20.77
C SER A 83 -12.02 7.91 19.79
N ILE A 84 -10.82 7.65 20.31
CA ILE A 84 -9.72 7.03 19.58
C ILE A 84 -9.32 5.71 20.25
N THR A 85 -9.08 4.69 19.42
CA THR A 85 -8.43 3.45 19.87
C THR A 85 -6.92 3.62 19.75
N VAL A 86 -6.20 3.39 20.84
CA VAL A 86 -4.73 3.43 20.86
C VAL A 86 -4.20 2.02 21.09
N TYR A 87 -3.35 1.56 20.16
CA TYR A 87 -2.54 0.36 20.34
C TYR A 87 -1.12 0.78 20.68
N GLN A 88 -0.52 0.17 21.70
CA GLN A 88 0.90 0.33 22.00
C GLN A 88 1.61 -0.99 21.75
N ILE A 89 2.71 -0.93 20.99
CA ILE A 89 3.55 -2.09 20.69
C ILE A 89 4.79 -1.97 21.57
N ASN A 90 4.89 -2.83 22.59
CA ASN A 90 6.01 -2.85 23.53
C ASN A 90 7.26 -3.57 22.98
N GLN A 91 7.35 -3.78 21.67
CA GLN A 91 8.43 -4.52 21.05
C GLN A 91 9.43 -3.56 20.43
N LEU A 92 10.71 -3.69 20.80
CA LEU A 92 11.82 -2.99 20.16
C LEU A 92 11.95 -3.49 18.72
N THR A 93 11.24 -2.83 17.80
CA THR A 93 11.34 -3.05 16.37
C THR A 93 12.63 -2.44 15.84
N LEU A 94 13.35 -3.17 14.98
CA LEU A 94 14.70 -2.81 14.55
C LEU A 94 14.71 -1.85 13.35
N SER A 95 13.59 -1.69 12.64
CA SER A 95 13.52 -0.81 11.46
C SER A 95 12.17 -0.12 11.24
N GLU A 96 12.21 1.06 10.60
CA GLU A 96 11.01 1.82 10.18
C GLU A 96 10.06 0.97 9.31
N ASN A 97 10.60 0.10 8.46
CA ASN A 97 9.80 -0.78 7.60
C ASN A 97 9.01 -1.82 8.40
N GLU A 98 9.61 -2.38 9.45
CA GLU A 98 8.92 -3.32 10.35
C GLU A 98 7.84 -2.62 11.15
N CYS A 99 8.12 -1.44 11.73
CA CYS A 99 7.12 -0.61 12.40
C CYS A 99 5.92 -0.34 11.48
N ARG A 100 6.21 0.03 10.22
CA ARG A 100 5.18 0.30 9.23
C ARG A 100 4.35 -0.94 8.92
N ARG A 101 4.98 -2.10 8.75
CA ARG A 101 4.28 -3.37 8.50
C ARG A 101 3.37 -3.75 9.67
N LEU A 102 3.89 -3.71 10.90
CA LEU A 102 3.12 -4.00 12.11
C LEU A 102 1.94 -3.04 12.28
N ARG A 103 2.17 -1.73 12.08
CA ARG A 103 1.12 -0.72 12.10
C ARG A 103 0.01 -1.02 11.10
N TYR A 104 0.36 -1.33 9.86
CA TYR A 104 -0.63 -1.69 8.84
C TYR A 104 -1.40 -2.95 9.22
N ASN A 105 -0.74 -3.98 9.75
CA ASN A 105 -1.40 -5.21 10.18
C ASN A 105 -2.41 -4.94 11.31
N ILE A 106 -2.02 -4.20 12.34
CA ILE A 106 -2.91 -3.84 13.47
C ILE A 106 -4.13 -3.04 12.98
N ILE A 107 -3.92 -2.08 12.07
CA ILE A 107 -5.01 -1.29 11.48
C ILE A 107 -5.97 -2.20 10.72
N VAL A 108 -5.44 -3.12 9.91
CA VAL A 108 -6.25 -4.06 9.13
C VAL A 108 -7.00 -5.01 10.05
N GLU A 109 -6.34 -5.63 11.02
CA GLU A 109 -6.97 -6.54 11.99
C GLU A 109 -8.08 -5.85 12.79
N HIS A 110 -7.84 -4.62 13.26
CA HIS A 110 -8.86 -3.82 13.91
C HIS A 110 -10.03 -3.52 12.96
N ALA A 111 -9.75 -3.15 11.71
CA ALA A 111 -10.78 -2.90 10.72
C ALA A 111 -11.66 -4.14 10.49
N LEU A 112 -11.07 -5.32 10.37
CA LEU A 112 -11.78 -6.59 10.17
C LEU A 112 -12.58 -6.98 11.41
N ARG A 113 -11.95 -6.95 12.60
CA ARG A 113 -12.57 -7.33 13.88
C ARG A 113 -13.82 -6.51 14.19
N TYR A 114 -13.81 -5.22 13.86
CA TYR A 114 -14.91 -4.29 14.13
C TYR A 114 -15.73 -3.94 12.89
N GLN A 115 -15.57 -4.70 11.80
CA GLN A 115 -16.37 -4.62 10.57
C GLN A 115 -16.39 -3.23 9.93
N PHE A 116 -15.24 -2.57 9.87
CA PHE A 116 -15.06 -1.36 9.09
C PHE A 116 -14.96 -1.70 7.60
N LYS A 117 -15.82 -1.11 6.78
CA LYS A 117 -15.76 -1.24 5.31
C LYS A 117 -14.72 -0.31 4.67
N LEU A 118 -14.35 0.76 5.36
CA LEU A 118 -13.41 1.76 4.85
C LEU A 118 -12.38 2.13 5.91
N VAL A 119 -11.11 1.97 5.56
CA VAL A 119 -9.95 2.48 6.28
C VAL A 119 -9.39 3.66 5.49
N ILE A 120 -9.13 4.79 6.14
CA ILE A 120 -8.49 5.95 5.53
C ILE A 120 -7.10 6.13 6.13
N THR A 121 -6.10 6.40 5.29
CA THR A 121 -4.73 6.71 5.73
C THR A 121 -4.20 7.98 5.07
N GLY A 122 -3.34 8.72 5.77
CA GLY A 122 -2.83 10.03 5.34
C GLY A 122 -1.59 10.02 4.43
N HIS A 123 -1.50 9.09 3.48
CA HIS A 123 -0.39 9.15 2.51
C HIS A 123 -0.67 10.23 1.47
N ASN A 124 0.33 11.05 1.16
CA ASN A 124 0.24 12.15 0.19
C ASN A 124 1.04 11.86 -1.10
N ARG A 125 0.98 12.77 -2.09
CA ARG A 125 1.69 12.62 -3.37
C ARG A 125 3.20 12.53 -3.18
N THR A 126 3.76 13.33 -2.27
CA THR A 126 5.19 13.32 -1.95
C THR A 126 5.61 11.95 -1.40
N ASP A 127 4.82 11.33 -0.51
CA ASP A 127 5.07 9.97 -0.01
C ASP A 127 5.14 8.93 -1.14
N LYS A 128 4.29 9.08 -2.15
CA LYS A 128 4.26 8.18 -3.31
C LYS A 128 5.54 8.25 -4.12
N ILE A 129 6.07 9.45 -4.32
CA ILE A 129 7.32 9.70 -5.06
C ILE A 129 8.52 9.15 -4.27
N GLU A 130 8.58 9.40 -2.97
CA GLU A 130 9.63 8.84 -2.11
C GLU A 130 9.62 7.30 -2.14
N THR A 131 8.44 6.69 -2.00
CA THR A 131 8.28 5.23 -2.03
C THR A 131 8.72 4.67 -3.39
N PHE A 132 8.39 5.37 -4.48
CA PHE A 132 8.82 4.99 -5.82
C PHE A 132 10.35 5.00 -5.95
N ILE A 133 11.01 6.07 -5.52
CA ILE A 133 12.48 6.19 -5.58
C ILE A 133 13.16 5.13 -4.72
N GLN A 134 12.66 4.90 -3.50
CA GLN A 134 13.18 3.82 -2.65
C GLN A 134 13.07 2.45 -3.31
N ASN A 135 11.95 2.19 -3.98
CA ASN A 135 11.73 0.92 -4.66
C ASN A 135 12.60 0.77 -5.91
N ILE A 136 12.90 1.86 -6.63
CA ILE A 136 13.90 1.86 -7.72
C ILE A 136 15.28 1.52 -7.18
N ILE A 137 15.72 2.20 -6.12
CA ILE A 137 17.05 1.98 -5.52
C ILE A 137 17.21 0.52 -5.07
N LYS A 138 16.13 -0.11 -4.60
CA LYS A 138 16.10 -1.53 -4.23
C LYS A 138 15.99 -2.51 -5.40
N GLY A 139 15.89 -2.03 -6.65
CA GLY A 139 15.69 -2.88 -7.83
C GLY A 139 14.33 -3.58 -7.85
N SER A 140 13.29 -2.96 -7.26
CA SER A 140 11.97 -3.59 -7.16
C SER A 140 11.21 -3.56 -8.48
N GLY A 141 10.39 -4.59 -8.73
CA GLY A 141 9.55 -4.68 -9.93
C GLY A 141 8.36 -3.72 -9.96
N ILE A 142 7.66 -3.67 -11.11
CA ILE A 142 6.54 -2.75 -11.38
C ILE A 142 5.40 -2.82 -10.37
N GLU A 143 5.16 -3.99 -9.78
CA GLU A 143 4.18 -4.15 -8.69
C GLU A 143 4.55 -3.29 -7.50
N SER A 144 5.78 -3.40 -7.00
CA SER A 144 6.27 -2.59 -5.89
C SER A 144 6.27 -1.10 -6.20
N LEU A 145 6.64 -0.72 -7.42
CA LEU A 145 6.63 0.68 -7.85
C LEU A 145 5.23 1.30 -7.83
N THR A 146 4.19 0.50 -8.08
CA THR A 146 2.80 0.96 -8.20
C THR A 146 1.94 0.67 -6.96
N ASN A 147 2.52 0.09 -5.90
CA ASN A 147 1.79 -0.41 -4.73
C ASN A 147 1.09 0.68 -3.89
N LEU A 148 1.54 1.94 -3.94
CA LEU A 148 0.86 3.03 -3.24
C LEU A 148 -0.24 3.64 -4.11
N SER A 149 -1.36 2.91 -4.20
CA SER A 149 -2.56 3.31 -4.94
C SER A 149 -3.55 4.09 -4.07
N MET A 150 -4.42 4.88 -4.73
CA MET A 150 -5.47 5.65 -4.06
C MET A 150 -6.46 4.76 -3.32
N LYS A 151 -6.79 3.62 -3.91
CA LYS A 151 -7.69 2.61 -3.36
C LYS A 151 -7.01 1.25 -3.40
N SER A 152 -7.09 0.51 -2.31
CA SER A 152 -6.68 -0.90 -2.25
C SER A 152 -7.77 -1.70 -1.55
N GLN A 153 -8.10 -2.88 -2.06
CA GLN A 153 -9.02 -3.80 -1.38
C GLN A 153 -8.22 -4.72 -0.45
N ILE A 154 -8.70 -4.89 0.79
CA ILE A 154 -8.07 -5.75 1.79
C ILE A 154 -8.67 -7.16 1.69
N VAL A 155 -9.99 -7.24 1.91
CA VAL A 155 -10.83 -8.44 1.76
C VAL A 155 -12.16 -8.02 1.14
N GLU A 156 -13.08 -8.95 0.90
CA GLU A 156 -14.41 -8.64 0.38
C GLU A 156 -15.07 -7.50 1.19
N GLN A 157 -15.44 -6.43 0.48
CA GLN A 157 -16.10 -5.22 1.00
C GLN A 157 -15.32 -4.33 1.99
N THR A 158 -14.05 -4.62 2.28
CA THR A 158 -13.19 -3.75 3.11
C THR A 158 -12.06 -3.15 2.28
N PHE A 159 -11.96 -1.81 2.30
CA PHE A 159 -11.03 -1.05 1.47
C PHE A 159 -10.13 -0.12 2.29
N ILE A 160 -8.92 0.13 1.79
CA ILE A 160 -8.07 1.25 2.19
C ILE A 160 -8.19 2.35 1.14
N LEU A 161 -8.50 3.56 1.57
CA LEU A 161 -8.50 4.77 0.76
C LEU A 161 -7.39 5.72 1.24
N ARG A 162 -6.71 6.36 0.28
CA ARG A 162 -5.63 7.34 0.51
C ARG A 162 -5.97 8.63 -0.22
N PRO A 163 -6.90 9.44 0.32
CA PRO A 163 -7.46 10.59 -0.41
C PRO A 163 -6.41 11.65 -0.71
N LEU A 164 -5.39 11.79 0.15
CA LEU A 164 -4.36 12.82 0.02
C LEU A 164 -3.30 12.54 -1.06
N LEU A 165 -3.34 11.39 -1.76
CA LEU A 165 -2.39 11.09 -2.85
C LEU A 165 -2.47 12.07 -4.03
N VAL A 166 -3.47 12.95 -4.07
CA VAL A 166 -3.60 14.02 -5.07
C VAL A 166 -2.92 15.32 -4.65
N LEU A 167 -2.51 15.46 -3.38
CA LEU A 167 -1.90 16.68 -2.84
C LEU A 167 -0.45 16.46 -2.46
N ASP A 168 0.36 17.51 -2.62
CA ASP A 168 1.71 17.54 -2.07
C ASP A 168 1.72 17.93 -0.60
N ARG A 169 2.81 17.51 0.06
CA ARG A 169 3.10 17.85 1.45
C ARG A 169 3.02 19.37 1.75
N PRO A 170 3.55 20.30 0.91
CA PRO A 170 3.46 21.73 1.16
C PRO A 170 2.03 22.29 1.07
N ILE A 171 1.20 21.75 0.17
CA ILE A 171 -0.21 22.14 0.03
C ILE A 171 -0.99 21.74 1.29
N ILE A 172 -0.77 20.52 1.78
CA ILE A 172 -1.36 20.04 3.03
C ILE A 172 -0.94 20.92 4.21
N TYR A 173 0.34 21.27 4.29
CA TYR A 173 0.85 22.17 5.33
C TYR A 173 0.18 23.56 5.27
N TRP A 174 0.02 24.12 4.07
CA TRP A 174 -0.68 25.40 3.88
C TRP A 174 -2.12 25.33 4.40
N PHE A 175 -2.87 24.26 4.11
CA PHE A 175 -4.21 24.06 4.66
C PHE A 175 -4.20 23.95 6.17
N CYS A 176 -3.25 23.22 6.75
CA CYS A 176 -3.13 23.11 8.20
C CYS A 176 -2.91 24.48 8.85
N LYS A 177 -2.06 25.34 8.25
CA LYS A 177 -1.87 26.71 8.73
C LYS A 177 -3.13 27.56 8.56
N LYS A 178 -3.77 27.50 7.40
CA LYS A 178 -5.00 28.24 7.12
C LYS A 178 -6.14 27.94 8.09
N PHE A 179 -6.27 26.67 8.50
CA PHE A 179 -7.32 26.22 9.41
C PHE A 179 -6.85 26.13 10.88
N PHE A 180 -5.67 26.67 11.21
CA PHE A 180 -5.09 26.65 12.56
C PHE A 180 -5.06 25.25 13.20
N LEU A 181 -4.74 24.23 12.40
CA LEU A 181 -4.80 22.85 12.85
C LEU A 181 -3.63 22.51 13.79
N PRO A 182 -3.90 21.75 14.88
CA PRO A 182 -2.89 21.39 15.88
C PRO A 182 -2.00 20.24 15.39
N ILE A 183 -1.02 20.55 14.53
CA ILE A 183 -0.07 19.56 14.00
C ILE A 183 0.96 19.19 15.08
N TRP A 184 1.20 17.88 15.26
CA TRP A 184 2.35 17.41 16.04
C TRP A 184 3.64 17.57 15.22
N SER A 185 4.61 18.34 15.75
CA SER A 185 5.93 18.47 15.15
C SER A 185 6.79 17.27 15.52
N ASP A 186 7.13 16.46 14.52
CA ASP A 186 7.90 15.25 14.72
C ASP A 186 9.38 15.48 14.41
N SER A 187 10.24 15.40 15.43
CA SER A 187 11.69 15.61 15.31
C SER A 187 12.35 14.60 14.38
N THR A 188 11.79 13.40 14.20
CA THR A 188 12.35 12.41 13.28
C THR A 188 12.25 12.83 11.82
N ASN A 189 11.44 13.83 11.48
CA ASN A 189 11.39 14.39 10.12
C ASN A 189 12.73 15.06 9.72
N TYR A 190 13.55 15.43 10.70
CA TYR A 190 14.86 16.06 10.50
C TYR A 190 16.02 15.06 10.61
N ASN A 191 15.72 13.76 10.72
CA ASN A 191 16.75 12.72 10.75
C ASN A 191 17.04 12.22 9.33
N TYR A 192 18.19 12.60 8.79
CA TYR A 192 18.64 12.25 7.43
C TYR A 192 19.23 10.84 7.33
N ASN A 193 19.37 10.10 8.44
CA ASN A 193 19.67 8.66 8.39
C ASN A 193 18.46 7.86 7.89
N ILE A 194 17.25 8.44 8.01
CA ILE A 194 16.05 7.90 7.40
C ILE A 194 16.05 8.25 5.91
N GLN A 195 16.14 7.22 5.06
CA GLN A 195 16.25 7.38 3.60
C GLN A 195 15.14 8.25 2.99
N ARG A 196 13.91 8.19 3.51
CA ARG A 196 12.79 9.00 2.99
C ARG A 196 13.02 10.50 3.19
N ASN A 197 13.50 10.88 4.37
CA ASN A 197 13.81 12.27 4.67
C ASN A 197 14.95 12.77 3.78
N ARG A 198 15.99 11.95 3.58
CA ARG A 198 17.09 12.28 2.67
C ARG A 198 16.61 12.44 1.22
N ILE A 199 15.74 11.56 0.73
CA ILE A 199 15.15 11.69 -0.61
C ILE A 199 14.38 13.01 -0.73
N ARG A 200 13.57 13.35 0.27
CA ARG A 200 12.72 14.54 0.28
C ARG A 200 13.52 15.85 0.36
N GLU A 201 14.52 15.90 1.23
CA GLU A 201 15.21 17.15 1.60
C GLU A 201 16.51 17.37 0.82
N GLU A 202 17.12 16.32 0.25
CA GLU A 202 18.36 16.44 -0.53
C GLU A 202 18.17 16.04 -1.99
N LEU A 203 17.78 14.78 -2.25
CA LEU A 203 17.79 14.23 -3.61
C LEU A 203 16.76 14.89 -4.52
N MET A 204 15.51 15.03 -4.08
CA MET A 204 14.44 15.61 -4.90
C MET A 204 14.70 17.09 -5.22
N PRO A 205 15.10 17.94 -4.25
CA PRO A 205 15.54 19.31 -4.52
C PRO A 205 16.70 19.36 -5.53
N TYR A 206 17.72 18.51 -5.37
CA TYR A 206 18.84 18.44 -6.31
C TYR A 206 18.39 18.11 -7.73
N ILE A 207 17.58 17.06 -7.92
CA ILE A 207 17.09 16.67 -9.25
C ILE A 207 16.24 17.78 -9.86
N LYS A 208 15.37 18.43 -9.07
CA LYS A 208 14.54 19.55 -9.55
C LYS A 208 15.38 20.73 -10.01
N GLN A 209 16.43 21.06 -9.27
CA GLN A 209 17.26 22.23 -9.52
C GLN A 209 18.21 22.01 -10.70
N TYR A 210 18.87 20.85 -10.77
CA TYR A 210 20.00 20.64 -11.67
C TYR A 210 19.70 19.73 -12.86
N LEU A 211 18.66 18.89 -12.81
CA LEU A 211 18.36 17.94 -13.88
C LEU A 211 17.04 18.26 -14.57
N HIS A 212 15.93 18.29 -13.83
CA HIS A 212 14.61 18.48 -14.41
C HIS A 212 13.59 19.02 -13.41
N ARG A 213 13.17 20.28 -13.59
CA ARG A 213 12.23 20.99 -12.70
C ARG A 213 10.92 20.25 -12.45
N ASN A 214 10.37 19.61 -13.49
CA ASN A 214 9.06 18.93 -13.41
C ASN A 214 9.17 17.41 -13.16
N ILE A 215 10.28 16.95 -12.56
CA ILE A 215 10.52 15.52 -12.31
C ILE A 215 9.37 14.83 -11.55
N GLU A 216 8.74 15.52 -10.60
CA GLU A 216 7.64 14.95 -9.81
C GLU A 216 6.40 14.65 -10.64
N ASP A 217 6.05 15.54 -11.57
CA ASP A 217 4.92 15.33 -12.49
C ASP A 217 5.24 14.27 -13.55
N ASN A 218 6.50 14.16 -13.97
CA ASN A 218 6.96 13.07 -14.84
C ASN A 218 6.85 11.72 -14.12
N ILE A 219 7.32 11.63 -12.87
CA ILE A 219 7.20 10.42 -12.03
C ILE A 219 5.73 10.08 -11.82
N LYS A 220 4.87 11.07 -11.57
CA LYS A 220 3.43 10.87 -11.44
C LYS A 220 2.83 10.24 -12.70
N SER A 221 3.14 10.79 -13.87
CA SER A 221 2.63 10.29 -15.15
C SER A 221 3.12 8.87 -15.42
N LEU A 222 4.40 8.59 -15.13
CA LEU A 222 4.99 7.25 -15.22
C LEU A 222 4.28 6.25 -14.30
N LEU A 223 4.04 6.62 -13.04
CA LEU A 223 3.35 5.77 -12.06
C LEU A 223 1.91 5.45 -12.46
N ILE A 224 1.21 6.40 -13.11
CA ILE A 224 -0.14 6.17 -13.65
C ILE A 224 -0.09 5.15 -14.79
N ASN A 225 0.84 5.33 -15.74
CA ASN A 225 0.99 4.41 -16.87
C ASN A 225 1.34 2.99 -16.39
N TYR A 226 2.30 2.88 -15.46
CA TYR A 226 2.71 1.60 -14.91
C TYR A 226 1.61 0.94 -14.09
N HIS A 227 0.75 1.71 -13.43
CA HIS A 227 -0.40 1.15 -12.71
C HIS A 227 -1.34 0.42 -13.68
N TYR A 228 -1.75 1.06 -14.77
CA TYR A 228 -2.65 0.44 -15.75
C TYR A 228 -2.02 -0.76 -16.45
N GLN A 229 -0.73 -0.70 -16.79
CA GLN A 229 0.00 -1.86 -17.34
C GLN A 229 0.03 -3.03 -16.35
N ASN A 230 0.31 -2.76 -15.08
CA ASN A 230 0.35 -3.78 -14.04
C ASN A 230 -1.04 -4.40 -13.80
N GLU A 231 -2.09 -3.59 -13.74
CA GLU A 231 -3.47 -4.09 -13.59
C GLU A 231 -3.89 -4.97 -14.77
N TYR A 232 -3.54 -4.58 -16.00
CA TYR A 232 -3.78 -5.42 -17.18
C TYR A 232 -3.06 -6.78 -17.08
N ILE A 233 -1.80 -6.79 -16.64
CA ILE A 233 -1.05 -8.04 -16.43
C ILE A 233 -1.73 -8.90 -15.36
N LYS A 234 -2.07 -8.32 -14.20
CA LYS A 234 -2.74 -9.05 -13.11
C LYS A 234 -4.06 -9.69 -13.55
N GLN A 235 -4.91 -8.93 -14.26
CA GLN A 235 -6.20 -9.44 -14.75
C GLN A 235 -6.00 -10.62 -15.71
N ASN A 236 -5.05 -10.52 -16.63
CA ASN A 236 -4.74 -11.61 -17.55
C ASN A 236 -4.16 -12.83 -16.84
N VAL A 237 -3.25 -12.62 -15.87
CA VAL A 237 -2.70 -13.70 -15.04
C VAL A 237 -3.81 -14.41 -14.28
N MET A 238 -4.72 -13.68 -13.62
CA MET A 238 -5.86 -14.28 -12.91
C MET A 238 -6.76 -15.10 -13.84
N LYS A 239 -7.15 -14.51 -14.99
CA LYS A 239 -8.00 -15.18 -15.99
C LYS A 239 -7.35 -16.46 -16.52
N LEU A 240 -6.06 -16.41 -16.86
CA LEU A 240 -5.32 -17.57 -17.35
C LEU A 240 -5.13 -18.62 -16.26
N TYR A 241 -4.77 -18.20 -15.05
CA TYR A 241 -4.60 -19.10 -13.90
C TYR A 241 -5.89 -19.88 -13.60
N LEU A 242 -7.04 -19.19 -13.51
CA LEU A 242 -8.33 -19.84 -13.28
C LEU A 242 -8.71 -20.83 -14.41
N LYS A 243 -8.34 -20.54 -15.67
CA LYS A 243 -8.61 -21.42 -16.82
C LYS A 243 -7.62 -22.59 -16.98
N SER A 244 -6.47 -22.52 -16.32
CA SER A 244 -5.37 -23.47 -16.45
C SER A 244 -5.16 -24.31 -15.20
N LYS A 245 -5.65 -23.89 -14.02
CA LYS A 245 -5.57 -24.68 -12.80
C LYS A 245 -6.35 -25.99 -12.92
N HIS A 246 -5.81 -27.05 -12.32
CA HIS A 246 -6.49 -28.32 -12.21
C HIS A 246 -7.58 -28.23 -11.12
N ASN A 247 -8.72 -28.89 -11.31
CA ASN A 247 -9.86 -28.78 -10.39
C ASN A 247 -9.59 -29.42 -9.01
N VAL A 248 -8.90 -30.57 -8.99
CA VAL A 248 -8.67 -31.36 -7.76
C VAL A 248 -7.23 -31.26 -7.20
N ARG A 249 -6.21 -31.15 -8.05
CA ARG A 249 -4.80 -31.24 -7.66
C ARG A 249 -4.13 -29.87 -7.78
N ALA A 250 -3.07 -29.64 -7.00
CA ALA A 250 -2.19 -28.48 -7.17
C ALA A 250 -1.36 -28.63 -8.45
N ALA A 251 -1.96 -28.29 -9.60
CA ALA A 251 -1.33 -28.37 -10.91
C ALA A 251 -1.87 -27.32 -11.88
N ILE A 252 -1.05 -26.99 -12.88
CA ILE A 252 -1.40 -26.07 -13.97
C ILE A 252 -1.24 -26.78 -15.31
N ASN A 253 -2.18 -26.58 -16.23
CA ASN A 253 -2.09 -27.14 -17.58
C ASN A 253 -0.87 -26.57 -18.31
N TYR A 254 0.08 -27.45 -18.65
CA TYR A 254 1.39 -27.05 -19.15
C TYR A 254 1.31 -26.38 -20.52
N ASN A 255 0.56 -26.93 -21.48
CA ASN A 255 0.42 -26.31 -22.80
C ASN A 255 -0.22 -24.91 -22.75
N LYS A 256 -1.30 -24.75 -21.97
CA LYS A 256 -1.95 -23.44 -21.79
C LYS A 256 -1.00 -22.40 -21.20
N PHE A 257 -0.15 -22.84 -20.28
CA PHE A 257 0.87 -22.02 -19.62
C PHE A 257 2.05 -21.68 -20.55
N ASN A 258 2.65 -22.69 -21.20
CA ASN A 258 3.87 -22.57 -22.01
C ASN A 258 3.66 -21.73 -23.27
N ASN A 259 2.41 -21.65 -23.77
CA ASN A 259 2.06 -20.82 -24.92
C ASN A 259 1.85 -19.33 -24.58
N GLN A 260 1.95 -18.93 -23.30
CA GLN A 260 1.80 -17.53 -22.91
C GLN A 260 3.11 -16.76 -23.03
N ASN A 261 3.02 -15.43 -23.06
CA ASN A 261 4.20 -14.58 -22.93
C ASN A 261 4.95 -14.86 -21.61
N PHE A 262 6.27 -14.76 -21.65
CA PHE A 262 7.17 -15.03 -20.54
C PHE A 262 6.78 -14.32 -19.22
N ILE A 263 6.33 -13.06 -19.29
CA ILE A 263 5.89 -12.34 -18.08
C ILE A 263 4.68 -13.00 -17.41
N LEU A 264 3.74 -13.52 -18.21
CA LEU A 264 2.56 -14.23 -17.72
C LEU A 264 2.96 -15.59 -17.14
N GLN A 265 3.93 -16.28 -17.75
CA GLN A 265 4.46 -17.53 -17.22
C GLN A 265 5.04 -17.32 -15.81
N ILE A 266 5.91 -16.31 -15.65
CA ILE A 266 6.49 -15.98 -14.35
C ILE A 266 5.39 -15.72 -13.31
N LYS A 267 4.44 -14.85 -13.66
CA LYS A 267 3.38 -14.43 -12.75
C LYS A 267 2.39 -15.54 -12.41
N ILE A 268 2.11 -16.46 -13.35
CA ILE A 268 1.27 -17.64 -13.10
C ILE A 268 1.95 -18.59 -12.10
N ILE A 269 3.26 -18.83 -12.23
CA ILE A 269 3.99 -19.66 -11.26
C ILE A 269 4.00 -19.00 -9.88
N GLN A 270 4.21 -17.68 -9.81
CA GLN A 270 4.13 -16.94 -8.53
C GLN A 270 2.75 -17.10 -7.88
N LEU A 271 1.69 -16.83 -8.64
CA LEU A 271 0.31 -16.97 -8.16
C LEU A 271 -0.01 -18.41 -7.74
N PHE A 272 0.47 -19.40 -8.50
CA PHE A 272 0.30 -20.81 -8.18
C PHE A 272 0.95 -21.21 -6.87
N CYS A 273 2.21 -20.80 -6.64
CA CYS A 273 2.92 -21.10 -5.40
C CYS A 273 2.24 -20.45 -4.21
N PHE A 274 1.86 -19.17 -4.34
CA PHE A 274 1.19 -18.45 -3.27
C PHE A 274 -0.19 -19.03 -2.95
N HIS A 275 -1.03 -19.27 -3.96
CA HIS A 275 -2.38 -19.79 -3.78
C HIS A 275 -2.41 -21.17 -3.11
N ASN A 276 -1.51 -22.08 -3.50
CA ASN A 276 -1.54 -23.47 -3.03
C ASN A 276 -0.67 -23.73 -1.79
N PHE A 277 0.38 -22.93 -1.59
CA PHE A 277 1.42 -23.24 -0.60
C PHE A 277 1.85 -22.02 0.24
N GLN A 278 1.24 -20.85 0.04
CA GLN A 278 1.46 -19.63 0.83
C GLN A 278 2.92 -19.13 0.87
N PHE A 279 3.72 -19.41 -0.18
CA PHE A 279 5.07 -18.87 -0.34
C PHE A 279 5.27 -18.21 -1.71
N TYR A 280 6.27 -17.32 -1.78
CA TYR A 280 6.68 -16.63 -2.99
C TYR A 280 8.03 -17.14 -3.47
N LEU A 281 8.17 -17.32 -4.79
CA LEU A 281 9.44 -17.60 -5.45
C LEU A 281 9.99 -16.33 -6.08
N GLU A 282 11.29 -16.14 -5.92
CA GLU A 282 12.04 -15.09 -6.61
C GLU A 282 12.00 -15.29 -8.12
N ASN A 283 11.96 -14.19 -8.87
CA ASN A 283 11.86 -14.23 -10.33
C ASN A 283 12.98 -15.06 -10.96
N GLU A 284 14.21 -14.96 -10.46
CA GLU A 284 15.36 -15.72 -10.99
C GLU A 284 15.15 -17.23 -10.89
N LYS A 285 14.58 -17.71 -9.77
CA LYS A 285 14.26 -19.14 -9.60
C LYS A 285 13.19 -19.59 -10.58
N ILE A 286 12.17 -18.75 -10.78
CA ILE A 286 11.07 -19.06 -11.70
C ILE A 286 11.55 -19.08 -13.16
N ILE A 287 12.41 -18.14 -13.55
CA ILE A 287 13.02 -18.09 -14.89
C ILE A 287 13.73 -19.43 -15.18
N LYS A 288 14.55 -19.90 -14.24
CA LYS A 288 15.24 -21.20 -14.36
C LYS A 288 14.26 -22.37 -14.47
N ILE A 289 13.17 -22.37 -13.68
CA ILE A 289 12.11 -23.39 -13.76
C ILE A 289 11.49 -23.43 -15.16
N ILE A 290 11.15 -22.26 -15.71
CA ILE A 290 10.54 -22.14 -17.05
C ILE A 290 11.50 -22.61 -18.14
N GLU A 291 12.78 -22.25 -18.05
CA GLU A 291 13.77 -22.68 -19.04
C GLU A 291 14.02 -24.19 -19.00
N GLN A 292 14.07 -24.78 -17.81
CA GLN A 292 14.22 -26.22 -17.63
C GLN A 292 12.98 -26.99 -18.07
N SER A 293 11.78 -26.43 -17.87
CA SER A 293 10.52 -27.08 -18.26
C SER A 293 10.42 -27.34 -19.75
N LYS A 294 11.10 -26.53 -20.56
CA LYS A 294 11.16 -26.71 -22.03
C LYS A 294 12.02 -27.91 -22.44
N LYS A 295 12.92 -28.38 -21.58
CA LYS A 295 13.91 -29.43 -21.91
C LYS A 295 13.71 -30.73 -21.13
N LYS A 296 13.15 -30.67 -19.92
CA LYS A 296 13.07 -31.82 -18.98
C LYS A 296 11.65 -31.98 -18.43
N SER A 297 11.27 -33.23 -18.19
CA SER A 297 10.00 -33.57 -17.51
C SER A 297 10.08 -33.36 -16.00
N GLU A 298 11.25 -33.48 -15.37
CA GLU A 298 11.47 -33.21 -13.94
C GLU A 298 12.40 -32.00 -13.75
N ILE A 299 11.97 -31.05 -12.92
CA ILE A 299 12.54 -29.71 -12.76
C ILE A 299 12.81 -29.50 -11.26
N SER A 300 14.00 -29.86 -10.80
CA SER A 300 14.41 -29.64 -9.41
C SER A 300 14.97 -28.23 -9.24
N HIS A 301 14.46 -27.46 -8.29
CA HIS A 301 14.97 -26.11 -8.03
C HIS A 301 15.36 -25.84 -6.57
N ASP A 302 14.94 -26.67 -5.60
CA ASP A 302 15.37 -26.48 -4.21
C ASP A 302 15.33 -27.79 -3.40
N LYS A 303 15.92 -27.79 -2.19
CA LYS A 303 15.81 -28.96 -1.27
C LYS A 303 14.37 -29.23 -0.84
N ASN A 304 13.53 -28.19 -0.84
CA ASN A 304 12.20 -28.21 -0.24
C ASN A 304 11.06 -28.45 -1.24
N PHE A 305 11.27 -28.25 -2.54
CA PHE A 305 10.22 -28.45 -3.55
C PHE A 305 10.78 -28.83 -4.92
N ILE A 306 9.97 -29.59 -5.66
CA ILE A 306 10.26 -30.05 -7.02
C ILE A 306 9.08 -29.70 -7.92
N PHE A 307 9.37 -29.09 -9.06
CA PHE A 307 8.43 -28.97 -10.17
C PHE A 307 8.58 -30.15 -11.10
N PHE A 308 7.48 -30.70 -11.61
CA PHE A 308 7.56 -31.75 -12.63
C PHE A 308 6.33 -31.73 -13.53
N ILE A 309 6.52 -32.20 -14.76
CA ILE A 309 5.50 -32.26 -15.79
C ILE A 309 5.07 -33.71 -15.99
N LYS A 310 3.78 -33.99 -15.82
CA LYS A 310 3.20 -35.31 -16.08
C LYS A 310 1.85 -35.17 -16.77
N LYS A 311 1.67 -35.87 -17.89
CA LYS A 311 0.42 -35.89 -18.68
C LYS A 311 -0.11 -34.46 -18.99
N ASN A 312 0.75 -33.54 -19.44
CA ASN A 312 0.42 -32.14 -19.76
C ASN A 312 0.02 -31.25 -18.56
N TRP A 313 0.46 -31.62 -17.35
CA TRP A 313 0.26 -30.82 -16.15
C TRP A 313 1.59 -30.56 -15.46
N LEU A 314 1.84 -29.31 -15.09
CA LEU A 314 2.93 -28.89 -14.24
C LEU A 314 2.47 -28.97 -12.77
N TYR A 315 3.17 -29.79 -11.98
CA TYR A 315 2.93 -29.99 -10.56
C TYR A 315 4.03 -29.34 -9.74
N LEU A 316 3.72 -29.05 -8.48
CA LEU A 316 4.71 -28.81 -7.44
C LEU A 316 4.53 -29.83 -6.32
N LYS A 317 5.62 -30.53 -5.98
CA LYS A 317 5.71 -31.41 -4.82
C LYS A 317 6.61 -30.76 -3.79
N ILE A 318 6.11 -30.62 -2.57
CA ILE A 318 6.93 -30.28 -1.39
C ILE A 318 7.60 -31.56 -0.91
N ARG A 319 8.90 -31.49 -0.60
CA ARG A 319 9.70 -32.61 -0.10
C ARG A 319 9.52 -32.81 1.39
#